data_AF-K9LK45-F1
#
_entry.id   AF-K9LK45-F1
#
_cell.length_a   1.000
_cell.length_b   1.000
_cell.length_c   1.000
_cell.angle_alpha   90.00
_cell.angle_beta   90.00
_cell.angle_gamma   90.00
#
_symmetry.space_group_name_H-M   'P 1'
#
loop_
_entity.id
_entity.type
_entity.pdbx_description
1 polymer ?
#
loop_
_entity_poly.entity_id
_entity_poly.type
_entity_poly.pdbx_seq_one_letter_code
_entity_poly.pdbx_strand_id
1 'polypeptide(L)'
;GRRIGVLFASQVNEYARLVPFDESSRAQMALGNVSALLANRISWLFDLLGPSEAIDTACSGSLVAVHRAVQILRANEAEMVLAGGVSVMLSPDSEETVRKLGVASPDNRCFVFDSRANGYVKGEGVGAVLLKPLENALADGNPVLAVIRGSAV
;
A
#
# COMPACT_ATOMS: atom_id res chain seq x y z
N GLY A 1 -16.67 -0.16 -17.29
CA GLY A 1 -15.42 0.21 -16.62
C GLY A 1 -14.22 0.31 -17.54
N ARG A 2 -13.19 1.01 -17.08
CA ARG A 2 -11.88 1.18 -17.75
C ARG A 2 -10.90 0.09 -17.31
N ARG A 3 -9.88 -0.24 -18.12
CA ARG A 3 -8.84 -1.24 -17.78
C ARG A 3 -7.79 -0.64 -16.86
N ILE A 4 -8.22 -0.12 -15.71
CA ILE A 4 -7.34 0.50 -14.72
C ILE A 4 -7.12 -0.51 -13.59
N GLY A 5 -5.85 -0.81 -13.29
CA GLY A 5 -5.50 -1.68 -12.17
C GLY A 5 -5.41 -0.92 -10.85
N VAL A 6 -5.56 -1.63 -9.73
CA VAL A 6 -5.40 -1.12 -8.37
C VAL A 6 -4.51 -2.07 -7.58
N LEU A 7 -3.35 -1.60 -7.13
CA LEU A 7 -2.41 -2.37 -6.32
C LEU A 7 -2.12 -1.62 -5.04
N PHE A 8 -2.45 -2.19 -3.89
CA PHE A 8 -2.22 -1.55 -2.61
C PHE A 8 -1.55 -2.49 -1.63
N ALA A 9 -0.48 -2.00 -1.03
CA ALA A 9 0.12 -2.66 0.11
C ALA A 9 -0.54 -2.22 1.42
N SER A 10 -0.58 -3.12 2.39
CA SER A 10 -1.06 -2.82 3.73
C SER A 10 -0.09 -3.36 4.76
N GLN A 11 0.08 -2.62 5.85
CA GLN A 11 0.57 -3.22 7.10
C GLN A 11 -0.46 -4.23 7.64
N VAL A 12 -0.05 -5.00 8.65
CA VAL A 12 -0.92 -5.88 9.46
C VAL A 12 -2.22 -5.16 9.82
N ASN A 13 -3.36 -5.83 9.60
CA ASN A 13 -4.66 -5.31 10.00
C ASN A 13 -4.85 -5.42 11.52
N GLU A 14 -4.50 -4.35 12.23
CA GLU A 14 -4.67 -4.23 13.68
C GLU A 14 -6.14 -4.02 14.07
N TYR A 15 -6.94 -3.40 13.19
CA TYR A 15 -8.36 -3.11 13.46
C TYR A 15 -9.17 -4.37 13.71
N ALA A 16 -8.90 -5.44 12.96
CA ALA A 16 -9.57 -6.73 13.10
C ALA A 16 -9.48 -7.32 14.52
N ARG A 17 -8.45 -6.95 15.31
CA ARG A 17 -8.28 -7.40 16.70
C ARG A 17 -8.94 -6.49 17.72
N LEU A 18 -9.21 -5.24 17.36
CA LEU A 18 -9.78 -4.22 18.26
C LEU A 18 -11.29 -4.21 18.24
N VAL A 19 -11.91 -4.60 17.12
CA VAL A 19 -13.37 -4.62 17.01
C VAL A 19 -13.92 -5.85 17.74
N PRO A 20 -14.70 -5.66 18.83
CA PRO A 20 -15.36 -6.78 19.49
C PRO A 20 -16.35 -7.42 18.52
N PHE A 21 -16.51 -8.74 18.65
CA PHE A 21 -17.46 -9.46 17.83
C PHE A 21 -18.89 -8.95 18.07
N ASP A 22 -19.55 -8.52 16.99
CA ASP A 22 -20.96 -8.15 16.95
C ASP A 22 -21.68 -8.92 15.84
N GLU A 23 -22.68 -9.71 16.23
CA GLU A 23 -23.46 -10.52 15.30
C GLU A 23 -24.17 -9.66 14.25
N SER A 24 -24.68 -8.49 14.66
CA SER A 24 -25.47 -7.61 13.78
C SER A 24 -24.64 -7.02 12.64
N SER A 25 -23.32 -6.93 12.83
CA SER A 25 -22.34 -6.38 11.88
C SER A 25 -21.40 -7.43 11.29
N ARG A 26 -21.67 -8.74 11.49
CA ARG A 26 -20.75 -9.84 11.10
C ARG A 26 -20.24 -9.73 9.66
N ALA A 27 -21.14 -9.42 8.71
CA ALA A 27 -20.79 -9.30 7.30
C ALA A 27 -19.87 -8.09 7.03
N GLN A 28 -20.18 -6.94 7.62
CA GLN A 28 -19.41 -5.71 7.51
C GLN A 28 -18.04 -5.87 8.17
N MET A 29 -17.96 -6.55 9.30
CA MET A 29 -16.71 -6.88 9.96
C MET A 29 -15.83 -7.77 9.10
N ALA A 30 -16.40 -8.84 8.52
CA ALA A 30 -15.66 -9.72 7.62
C ALA A 30 -15.14 -8.96 6.39
N LEU A 31 -16.01 -8.23 5.70
CA LEU A 31 -15.62 -7.50 4.49
C LEU A 31 -14.76 -6.26 4.80
N GLY A 32 -14.91 -5.65 5.96
CA GLY A 32 -14.15 -4.46 6.37
C GLY A 32 -12.68 -4.77 6.67
N ASN A 33 -12.35 -6.03 6.96
CA ASN A 33 -11.05 -6.44 7.46
C ASN A 33 -10.26 -7.38 6.53
N VAL A 34 -10.85 -7.85 5.44
CA VAL A 34 -10.14 -8.67 4.44
C VAL A 34 -9.20 -7.80 3.61
N SER A 35 -7.90 -8.12 3.61
CA SER A 35 -6.87 -7.34 2.92
C SER A 35 -7.16 -7.16 1.42
N ALA A 36 -7.70 -8.18 0.74
CA ALA A 36 -8.06 -8.09 -0.68
C ALA A 36 -9.07 -6.96 -0.97
N LEU A 37 -9.93 -6.62 0.00
CA LEU A 37 -10.92 -5.56 -0.17
C LEU A 37 -10.32 -4.16 -0.08
N LEU A 38 -9.07 -4.00 0.37
CA LEU A 38 -8.35 -2.74 0.27
C LEU A 38 -8.28 -2.23 -1.17
N ALA A 39 -7.83 -3.09 -2.10
CA ALA A 39 -7.78 -2.77 -3.53
C ALA A 39 -9.17 -2.88 -4.17
N ASN A 40 -9.90 -3.97 -3.90
CA ASN A 40 -11.15 -4.26 -4.61
C ASN A 40 -12.25 -3.23 -4.34
N ARG A 41 -12.28 -2.58 -3.17
CA ARG A 41 -13.26 -1.51 -2.89
C ARG A 41 -13.02 -0.27 -3.73
N ILE A 42 -11.76 0.07 -4.02
CA ILE A 42 -11.42 1.17 -4.93
C ILE A 42 -11.86 0.79 -6.34
N SER A 43 -11.53 -0.43 -6.80
CA SER A 43 -11.95 -0.94 -8.10
C SER A 43 -13.48 -0.92 -8.25
N TRP A 44 -14.20 -1.39 -7.23
CA TRP A 44 -15.67 -1.39 -7.21
C TRP A 44 -16.25 0.02 -7.23
N LEU A 45 -15.72 0.94 -6.41
CA LEU A 45 -16.23 2.31 -6.30
C LEU A 45 -16.10 3.09 -7.61
N PHE A 46 -15.02 2.88 -8.36
CA PHE A 46 -14.71 3.60 -9.59
C PHE A 46 -15.04 2.80 -10.87
N ASP A 47 -15.69 1.63 -10.78
CA ASP A 47 -15.96 0.73 -11.92
C ASP A 47 -14.69 0.42 -12.73
N LEU A 48 -13.62 0.01 -12.04
CA LEU A 48 -12.34 -0.35 -12.66
C LEU A 48 -12.24 -1.86 -12.88
N LEU A 49 -11.80 -2.24 -14.08
CA LEU A 49 -11.80 -3.63 -14.55
C LEU A 49 -10.39 -4.18 -14.79
N GLY A 50 -9.34 -3.49 -14.34
CA GLY A 50 -7.96 -4.00 -14.37
C GLY A 50 -7.64 -4.90 -13.17
N PRO A 51 -6.40 -5.42 -13.08
CA PRO A 51 -5.97 -6.23 -11.94
C PRO A 51 -6.12 -5.47 -10.62
N SER A 52 -6.66 -6.15 -9.60
CA SER A 52 -6.96 -5.56 -8.29
C SER A 52 -6.35 -6.45 -7.20
N GLU A 53 -5.20 -6.03 -6.66
CA GLU A 53 -4.36 -6.89 -5.82
C GLU A 53 -3.99 -6.18 -4.50
N ALA A 54 -4.13 -6.90 -3.39
CA ALA A 54 -3.52 -6.51 -2.12
C ALA A 54 -2.13 -7.15 -2.03
N ILE A 55 -1.11 -6.37 -1.66
CA ILE A 55 0.28 -6.79 -1.63
C ILE A 55 0.80 -6.75 -0.18
N ASP A 56 1.48 -7.81 0.24
CA ASP A 56 2.17 -7.84 1.52
C ASP A 56 3.59 -8.39 1.32
N THR A 57 4.56 -7.49 1.38
CA THR A 57 5.99 -7.83 1.48
C THR A 57 6.61 -7.04 2.64
N ALA A 58 5.83 -6.82 3.70
CA ALA A 58 6.20 -5.96 4.82
C ALA A 58 6.64 -4.55 4.37
N CYS A 59 7.78 -4.06 4.86
CA CYS A 59 8.24 -2.68 4.68
C CYS A 59 8.42 -2.24 3.22
N SER A 60 8.64 -3.17 2.28
CA SER A 60 8.79 -2.88 0.85
C SER A 60 7.46 -2.89 0.08
N GLY A 61 6.33 -3.20 0.73
CA GLY A 61 5.05 -3.48 0.09
C GLY A 61 4.64 -2.44 -0.97
N SER A 62 4.73 -1.16 -0.66
CA SER A 62 4.32 -0.09 -1.58
C SER A 62 5.23 0.01 -2.81
N LEU A 63 6.54 -0.24 -2.67
CA LEU A 63 7.47 -0.29 -3.80
C LEU A 63 7.27 -1.55 -4.64
N VAL A 64 6.93 -2.69 -4.03
CA VAL A 64 6.54 -3.90 -4.76
C VAL A 64 5.24 -3.68 -5.54
N ALA A 65 4.28 -2.94 -4.98
CA ALA A 65 3.06 -2.52 -5.70
C ALA A 65 3.40 -1.65 -6.92
N VAL A 66 4.31 -0.69 -6.77
CA VAL A 66 4.79 0.12 -7.91
C VAL A 66 5.53 -0.73 -8.94
N HIS A 67 6.38 -1.68 -8.52
CA HIS A 67 7.05 -2.59 -9.44
C HIS A 67 6.04 -3.44 -10.23
N ARG A 68 5.07 -4.05 -9.55
CA ARG A 68 4.02 -4.86 -10.15
C ARG A 68 3.16 -4.04 -11.12
N ALA A 69 2.85 -2.79 -10.79
CA ALA A 69 2.16 -1.86 -11.69
C ALA A 69 2.94 -1.64 -13.00
N VAL A 70 4.25 -1.44 -12.92
CA VAL A 70 5.11 -1.32 -14.10
C VAL A 70 5.06 -2.57 -14.97
N GLN A 71 5.05 -3.77 -14.36
CA GLN A 71 4.92 -5.03 -15.11
C GLN A 71 3.58 -5.14 -15.82
N ILE A 72 2.47 -4.85 -15.14
CA ILE A 72 1.10 -4.88 -15.70
C ILE A 72 0.99 -3.92 -16.89
N LEU A 73 1.50 -2.70 -16.76
CA LEU A 73 1.48 -1.69 -17.83
C LEU A 73 2.31 -2.12 -19.04
N ARG A 74 3.50 -2.69 -18.80
CA ARG A 74 4.37 -3.20 -19.88
C ARG A 74 3.77 -4.41 -20.59
N ALA A 75 3.02 -5.24 -19.86
CA ALA A 75 2.27 -6.36 -20.42
C ALA A 75 0.97 -5.93 -21.12
N ASN A 76 0.62 -4.64 -21.09
CA ASN A 76 -0.64 -4.09 -21.63
C ASN A 76 -1.91 -4.73 -21.02
N GLU A 77 -1.79 -5.27 -19.80
CA GLU A 77 -2.89 -5.84 -19.03
C GLU A 77 -3.83 -4.74 -18.49
N ALA A 78 -3.30 -3.52 -18.31
CA ALA A 78 -4.04 -2.32 -17.92
C ALA A 78 -3.54 -1.09 -18.69
N GLU A 79 -4.40 -0.09 -18.87
CA GLU A 79 -4.04 1.21 -19.49
C GLU A 79 -3.44 2.19 -18.47
N MET A 80 -3.82 2.07 -17.20
CA MET A 80 -3.29 2.80 -16.06
C MET A 80 -3.32 1.89 -14.83
N VAL A 81 -2.50 2.18 -13.83
CA VAL A 81 -2.52 1.46 -12.55
C VAL A 81 -2.37 2.45 -11.39
N LEU A 82 -3.28 2.40 -10.43
CA LEU A 82 -3.14 3.06 -9.14
C LEU A 82 -2.34 2.16 -8.21
N ALA A 83 -1.12 2.56 -7.85
CA ALA A 83 -0.23 1.78 -7.00
C ALA A 83 0.09 2.55 -5.72
N GLY A 84 0.03 1.90 -4.56
CA GLY A 84 0.24 2.59 -3.29
C GLY A 84 0.42 1.67 -2.09
N GLY A 85 0.37 2.28 -0.92
CA GLY A 85 0.37 1.55 0.34
C GLY A 85 -0.22 2.36 1.48
N VAL A 86 -0.64 1.65 2.52
CA VAL A 86 -1.19 2.21 3.75
C VAL A 86 -0.58 1.52 4.98
N SER A 87 -0.31 2.34 5.99
CA SER A 87 0.20 1.92 7.30
C SER A 87 -0.54 2.72 8.36
N VAL A 88 -1.31 2.05 9.21
CA VAL A 88 -2.03 2.67 10.33
C VAL A 88 -1.80 1.78 11.55
N MET A 89 -1.44 2.41 12.67
CA MET A 89 -1.19 1.78 13.96
C MET A 89 -2.40 2.06 14.86
N LEU A 90 -3.16 1.01 15.11
CA LEU A 90 -4.41 1.10 15.88
C LEU A 90 -4.28 0.46 17.26
N SER A 91 -3.24 -0.33 17.50
CA SER A 91 -2.94 -0.98 18.78
C SER A 91 -1.50 -0.69 19.25
N PRO A 92 -1.27 -0.49 20.56
CA PRO A 92 0.08 -0.41 21.12
C PRO A 92 0.88 -1.72 20.98
N ASP A 93 0.22 -2.86 20.74
CA ASP A 93 0.86 -4.17 20.64
C ASP A 93 1.96 -4.19 19.57
N SER A 94 1.73 -3.45 18.47
CA SER A 94 2.67 -3.43 17.36
C SER A 94 3.96 -2.68 17.71
N GLU A 95 3.86 -1.65 18.55
CA GLU A 95 5.01 -0.92 19.07
C GLU A 95 5.75 -1.75 20.13
N GLU A 96 5.01 -2.38 21.05
CA GLU A 96 5.60 -3.26 22.07
C GLU A 96 6.35 -4.43 21.44
N THR A 97 5.80 -5.02 20.36
CA THR A 97 6.46 -6.09 19.60
C THR A 97 7.79 -5.62 19.02
N VAL A 98 7.83 -4.44 18.40
CA VAL A 98 9.06 -3.86 17.82
C VAL A 98 10.10 -3.54 18.91
N ARG A 99 9.66 -3.07 20.10
CA ARG A 99 10.55 -2.88 21.25
C ARG A 99 11.12 -4.19 21.76
N LYS A 100 10.30 -5.25 21.89
CA LYS A 100 10.75 -6.59 22.31
C LYS A 100 11.72 -7.24 21.31
N LEU A 101 11.58 -6.93 20.03
CA LEU A 101 12.52 -7.35 18.98
C LEU A 101 13.86 -6.60 19.03
N GLY A 102 13.96 -5.52 19.81
CA GLY A 102 15.20 -4.74 19.95
C GLY A 102 15.53 -3.85 18.74
N VAL A 103 14.55 -3.57 17.89
CA VAL A 103 14.75 -2.77 16.65
C VAL A 103 14.16 -1.36 16.75
N ALA A 104 13.41 -1.05 17.81
CA ALA A 104 12.90 0.29 18.10
C ALA A 104 14.03 1.20 18.62
N SER A 105 14.06 2.46 18.17
CA SER A 105 14.91 3.48 18.77
C SER A 105 14.39 3.87 20.16
N PRO A 106 15.20 3.83 21.24
CA PRO A 106 14.80 4.28 22.57
C PRO A 106 14.59 5.80 22.64
N ASP A 107 15.18 6.56 21.70
CA ASP A 107 15.07 8.02 21.63
C ASP A 107 13.84 8.47 20.83
N ASN A 108 13.00 7.53 20.39
CA ASN A 108 11.83 7.78 19.55
C ASN A 108 12.16 8.60 18.30
N ARG A 109 13.34 8.35 17.68
CA ARG A 109 13.73 9.04 16.46
C ARG A 109 14.55 8.14 15.52
N CYS A 110 14.25 8.25 14.22
CA CYS A 110 15.10 7.68 13.19
C CYS A 110 16.29 8.60 12.91
N PHE A 111 17.48 8.20 13.34
CA PHE A 111 18.75 8.90 13.07
C PHE A 111 19.42 8.37 11.79
N VAL A 112 18.76 8.56 10.64
CA VAL A 112 19.20 7.99 9.36
C VAL A 112 20.59 8.52 8.97
N PHE A 113 21.56 7.62 8.81
CA PHE A 113 22.97 7.90 8.48
C PHE A 113 23.77 8.71 9.53
N ASP A 114 23.25 8.87 10.75
CA ASP A 114 23.91 9.59 11.86
C ASP A 114 24.57 8.60 12.84
N SER A 115 25.66 9.01 13.50
CA SER A 115 26.40 8.16 14.46
C SER A 115 25.57 7.73 15.67
N ARG A 116 24.44 8.39 15.95
CA ARG A 116 23.49 8.05 17.02
C ARG A 116 22.47 6.99 16.61
N ALA A 117 22.49 6.49 15.38
CA ALA A 117 21.55 5.48 14.89
C ALA A 117 21.46 4.28 15.84
N ASN A 118 20.27 4.09 16.43
CA ASN A 118 20.02 3.12 17.50
C ASN A 118 18.66 2.40 17.34
N GLY A 119 18.11 2.39 16.12
CA GLY A 119 16.83 1.77 15.79
C GLY A 119 15.96 2.67 14.92
N TYR A 120 14.71 2.25 14.69
CA TYR A 120 13.72 3.05 13.96
C TYR A 120 12.46 3.30 14.82
N VAL A 121 11.59 4.18 14.32
CA VAL A 121 10.25 4.41 14.86
C VAL A 121 9.24 4.16 13.77
N LYS A 122 8.14 3.50 14.12
CA LYS A 122 7.04 3.27 13.18
C LYS A 122 6.36 4.59 12.85
N GLY A 123 6.00 4.78 11.59
CA GLY A 123 5.19 5.89 11.12
C GLY A 123 3.86 5.39 10.57
N GLU A 124 2.87 6.27 10.59
CA GLU A 124 1.60 6.07 9.89
C GLU A 124 1.59 6.88 8.60
N GLY A 125 0.85 6.40 7.61
CA GLY A 125 0.70 7.11 6.36
C GLY A 125 -0.03 6.30 5.29
N VAL A 126 -0.63 7.03 4.35
CA VAL A 126 -1.18 6.49 3.13
C VAL A 126 -0.62 7.26 1.95
N GLY A 127 -0.25 6.57 0.89
CA GLY A 127 0.28 7.18 -0.32
C GLY A 127 -0.01 6.33 -1.55
N ALA A 128 -0.23 6.98 -2.68
CA ALA A 128 -0.44 6.33 -3.96
C ALA A 128 0.04 7.20 -5.12
N VAL A 129 0.36 6.52 -6.22
CA VAL A 129 0.71 7.12 -7.51
C VAL A 129 -0.15 6.49 -8.59
N LEU A 130 -0.61 7.31 -9.55
CA LEU A 130 -1.26 6.82 -10.76
C LEU A 130 -0.21 6.69 -11.87
N LEU A 131 -0.07 5.50 -12.41
CA LEU A 131 0.94 5.17 -13.41
C LEU A 131 0.28 4.91 -14.76
N LYS A 132 0.95 5.37 -15.82
CA LYS A 132 0.53 5.24 -17.22
C LYS A 132 1.78 5.17 -18.11
N PRO A 133 1.75 4.45 -19.24
CA PRO A 133 2.82 4.54 -20.23
C PRO A 133 3.06 5.99 -20.66
N LEU A 134 4.31 6.43 -20.69
CA LEU A 134 4.67 7.84 -20.88
C LEU A 134 4.13 8.39 -22.21
N GLU A 135 4.26 7.63 -23.30
CA GLU A 135 3.73 7.99 -24.61
C GLU A 135 2.22 8.28 -24.57
N ASN A 136 1.46 7.42 -23.87
CA ASN A 136 0.01 7.59 -23.72
C ASN A 136 -0.33 8.76 -22.77
N ALA A 137 0.49 9.01 -21.75
CA ALA A 137 0.31 10.17 -20.87
C ALA A 137 0.49 11.49 -21.64
N LEU A 138 1.52 11.56 -22.49
CA LEU A 138 1.78 12.72 -23.33
C LEU A 138 0.71 12.91 -24.40
N ALA A 139 0.29 11.83 -25.08
CA ALA A 139 -0.76 11.89 -26.10
C ALA A 139 -2.10 12.39 -25.53
N ASP A 140 -2.44 11.97 -24.31
CA ASP A 140 -3.68 12.41 -23.63
C ASP A 140 -3.52 13.76 -22.91
N GLY A 141 -2.37 14.42 -23.01
CA GLY A 141 -2.10 15.71 -22.35
C GLY A 141 -2.12 15.63 -20.82
N ASN A 142 -1.81 14.46 -20.23
CA ASN A 142 -1.80 14.27 -18.78
C ASN A 142 -0.56 14.92 -18.14
N PRO A 143 -0.67 15.53 -16.94
CA PRO A 143 0.49 16.07 -16.24
C PRO A 143 1.44 14.93 -15.81
N VAL A 144 2.71 15.02 -16.23
CA VAL A 144 3.75 14.05 -15.88
C VAL A 144 4.61 14.64 -14.77
N LEU A 145 4.43 14.14 -13.54
CA LEU A 145 5.20 14.60 -12.37
C LEU A 145 6.62 14.02 -12.34
N ALA A 146 6.78 12.78 -12.80
CA ALA A 146 8.06 12.07 -12.86
C ALA A 146 7.95 10.88 -13.82
N VAL A 147 9.10 10.25 -14.12
CA VAL A 147 9.18 9.05 -14.99
C VAL A 147 9.94 7.94 -14.28
N ILE A 148 9.33 6.76 -14.15
CA ILE A 148 9.99 5.55 -13.67
C ILE A 148 10.82 4.96 -14.81
N ARG A 149 12.15 5.07 -14.72
CA ARG A 149 13.07 4.51 -15.74
C ARG A 149 13.21 2.99 -15.64
N GLY A 150 13.14 2.44 -14.44
CA GLY A 150 13.27 1.01 -14.17
C GLY A 150 12.98 0.69 -12.71
N SER A 151 12.76 -0.58 -12.42
CA SER A 151 12.59 -1.14 -11.08
C SER A 151 12.98 -2.61 -11.08
N ALA A 152 13.36 -3.13 -9.91
CA ALA A 152 13.72 -4.53 -9.69
C ALA A 152 13.25 -4.95 -8.28
N VAL A 153 12.97 -6.24 -8.11
CA VAL A 153 12.58 -6.91 -6.86
C VAL A 153 13.44 -8.15 -6.71
#